data_AF-A0A2E2EKW4-F1
#
_entry.id   AF-A0A2E2EKW4-F1
#
_cell.length_a   1.000
_cell.length_b   1.000
_cell.length_c   1.000
_cell.angle_alpha   90.00
_cell.angle_beta   90.00
_cell.angle_gamma   90.00
#
_symmetry.space_group_name_H-M   'P 1'
#
loop_
_entity.id
_entity.type
_entity.pdbx_description
1 polymer ?
#
loop_
_entity_poly.entity_id
_entity_poly.type
_entity_poly.pdbx_seq_one_letter_code
_entity_poly.pdbx_strand_id
1 'polypeptide(L)'
;MKKNLRNLLVLSLGLITTIASAQWSAESRTRVDNPESGERMADQRITVSADWGAVHVSTDYSLNMQTGANADVEATIYEAYVTTDLMGFATLTAGKQDLSFGSGALISSNDWGMARYTNTGGDLALELGGFNINVGTLDGVSQSNNYMNLGGSFAGADVNILMINQGDESAHGYDLSYSMGDFSLAVSMNEDMNEATYNSYTVSYNVMDNLTASVSQTSNEGGFTMENTALSGGWANGNIGYLTDGDEDRALSLSYNLGDISLGYTMHNIDNEAAGTETDASSMTLGYQLNDNAHVGLARFAEGDDLELTWITLSIGL
;
A
#
# COMPACT_ATOMS: atom_id res chain seq x y z
N MET A 1 53.92 1.18 -5.55
CA MET A 1 52.59 0.76 -6.08
C MET A 1 52.01 1.88 -6.92
N LYS A 2 51.66 1.62 -8.18
CA LYS A 2 51.07 2.64 -9.09
C LYS A 2 49.72 3.09 -8.51
N LYS A 3 49.44 4.40 -8.52
CA LYS A 3 48.22 5.05 -7.98
C LYS A 3 46.92 4.30 -8.33
N ASN A 4 46.86 3.74 -9.53
CA ASN A 4 45.71 3.01 -10.06
C ASN A 4 45.45 1.66 -9.34
N LEU A 5 46.50 0.97 -8.91
CA LEU A 5 46.37 -0.31 -8.19
C LEU A 5 45.86 -0.10 -6.76
N ARG A 6 46.24 1.02 -6.12
CA ARG A 6 45.74 1.39 -4.80
C ARG A 6 44.27 1.81 -4.85
N ASN A 7 43.86 2.56 -5.88
CA ASN A 7 42.46 2.94 -6.06
C ASN A 7 41.57 1.72 -6.36
N LEU A 8 42.03 0.79 -7.20
CA LEU A 8 41.31 -0.46 -7.46
C LEU A 8 41.18 -1.31 -6.19
N LEU A 9 42.25 -1.40 -5.39
CA LEU A 9 42.24 -2.16 -4.14
C LEU A 9 41.32 -1.52 -3.08
N VAL A 10 41.29 -0.19 -2.98
CA VAL A 10 40.37 0.52 -2.07
C VAL A 10 38.92 0.38 -2.53
N LEU A 11 38.66 0.43 -3.85
CA LEU A 11 37.32 0.22 -4.40
C LEU A 11 36.83 -1.22 -4.15
N SER A 12 37.71 -2.21 -4.33
CA SER A 12 37.37 -3.62 -4.10
C SER A 12 37.31 -3.98 -2.61
N LEU A 13 38.15 -3.39 -1.76
CA LEU A 13 38.05 -3.54 -0.31
C LEU A 13 36.75 -2.87 0.20
N GLY A 14 36.41 -1.70 -0.33
CA GLY A 14 35.13 -1.02 -0.10
C GLY A 14 33.96 -1.90 -0.49
N LEU A 15 33.95 -2.44 -1.71
CA LEU A 15 32.89 -3.33 -2.21
C LEU A 15 32.74 -4.60 -1.34
N ILE A 16 33.85 -5.22 -0.92
CA ILE A 16 33.83 -6.41 -0.06
C ILE A 16 33.33 -6.07 1.35
N THR A 17 33.72 -4.92 1.93
CA THR A 17 33.20 -4.47 3.23
C THR A 17 31.73 -4.08 3.16
N THR A 18 31.27 -3.50 2.04
CA THR A 18 29.87 -3.15 1.82
C THR A 18 29.00 -4.41 1.69
N ILE A 19 29.47 -5.45 1.00
CA ILE A 19 28.77 -6.74 0.93
C ILE A 19 28.69 -7.41 2.32
N ALA A 20 29.72 -7.27 3.16
CA ALA A 20 29.73 -7.84 4.51
C ALA A 20 28.90 -7.05 5.55
N SER A 21 28.60 -5.77 5.29
CA SER A 21 27.74 -4.92 6.13
C SER A 21 26.30 -4.80 5.63
N ALA A 22 25.99 -5.47 4.52
CA ALA A 22 24.68 -5.45 3.90
C ALA A 22 23.66 -6.12 4.83
N GLN A 23 22.55 -5.43 5.10
CA GLN A 23 21.40 -6.06 5.73
C GLN A 23 20.55 -6.68 4.63
N TRP A 24 20.26 -7.97 4.74
CA TRP A 24 19.41 -8.69 3.80
C TRP A 24 18.17 -9.13 4.54
N SER A 25 17.03 -9.07 3.88
CA SER A 25 15.81 -9.74 4.34
C SER A 25 15.19 -10.53 3.20
N ALA A 26 14.44 -11.56 3.58
CA ALA A 26 13.65 -12.32 2.63
C ALA A 26 12.25 -12.56 3.20
N GLU A 27 11.23 -12.22 2.43
CA GLU A 27 9.84 -12.58 2.73
C GLU A 27 9.32 -13.48 1.63
N SER A 28 8.75 -14.63 2.00
CA SER A 28 7.94 -15.43 1.10
C SER A 28 6.48 -15.31 1.48
N ARG A 29 5.66 -14.92 0.51
CA ARG A 29 4.20 -14.90 0.61
C ARG A 29 3.62 -15.85 -0.41
N THR A 30 2.91 -16.87 0.04
CA THR A 30 2.13 -17.76 -0.82
C THR A 30 0.67 -17.47 -0.61
N ARG A 31 -0.08 -17.38 -1.71
CA ARG A 31 -1.50 -17.11 -1.69
C ARG A 31 -2.22 -18.09 -2.58
N VAL A 32 -3.26 -18.71 -2.04
CA VAL A 32 -4.10 -19.66 -2.75
C VAL A 32 -5.48 -19.06 -2.91
N ASP A 33 -5.91 -18.92 -4.17
CA ASP A 33 -7.28 -18.63 -4.53
C ASP A 33 -8.10 -19.92 -4.54
N ASN A 34 -9.20 -19.91 -3.81
CA ASN A 34 -10.20 -20.96 -3.85
C ASN A 34 -11.54 -20.37 -4.29
N PRO A 35 -11.76 -20.22 -5.61
CA PRO A 35 -13.00 -19.69 -6.15
C PRO A 35 -14.15 -20.69 -5.96
N GLU A 36 -15.39 -20.19 -5.95
CA GLU A 36 -16.59 -21.02 -5.87
C GLU A 36 -16.73 -21.98 -7.07
N SER A 37 -16.29 -21.54 -8.25
CA SER A 37 -16.22 -22.36 -9.46
C SER A 37 -14.91 -22.12 -10.22
N GLY A 38 -14.30 -23.20 -10.73
CA GLY A 38 -13.05 -23.14 -11.50
C GLY A 38 -11.88 -23.90 -10.88
N GLU A 39 -10.68 -23.64 -11.42
CA GLU A 39 -9.43 -24.21 -10.91
C GLU A 39 -8.89 -23.36 -9.75
N ARG A 40 -8.34 -24.03 -8.74
CA ARG A 40 -7.58 -23.35 -7.68
C ARG A 40 -6.28 -22.81 -8.27
N MET A 41 -5.98 -21.56 -7.99
CA MET A 41 -4.71 -20.94 -8.35
C MET A 41 -3.89 -20.70 -7.09
N ALA A 42 -2.58 -20.89 -7.19
CA ALA A 42 -1.67 -20.62 -6.10
C ALA A 42 -0.51 -19.81 -6.66
N ASP A 43 -0.28 -18.64 -6.09
CA ASP A 43 0.82 -17.76 -6.46
C ASP A 43 1.75 -17.61 -5.27
N GLN A 44 3.05 -17.59 -5.53
CA GLN A 44 4.07 -17.33 -4.52
C GLN A 44 4.91 -16.14 -4.95
N ARG A 45 5.13 -15.20 -4.03
CA ARG A 45 6.06 -14.09 -4.15
C ARG A 45 7.17 -14.29 -3.13
N ILE A 46 8.41 -14.22 -3.58
CA ILE A 46 9.58 -14.16 -2.72
C ILE A 46 10.25 -12.81 -2.96
N THR A 47 10.20 -11.96 -1.95
CA THR A 47 10.86 -10.65 -1.96
C THR A 47 12.21 -10.80 -1.29
N VAL A 48 13.28 -10.41 -1.98
CA VAL A 48 14.63 -10.34 -1.40
C VAL A 48 15.10 -8.90 -1.50
N SER A 49 15.39 -8.28 -0.35
CA SER A 49 15.96 -6.94 -0.30
C SER A 49 17.35 -6.93 0.31
N ALA A 50 18.12 -5.93 -0.09
CA ALA A 50 19.46 -5.69 0.42
C ALA A 50 19.69 -4.18 0.58
N ASP A 51 20.16 -3.81 1.77
CA ASP A 51 20.47 -2.43 2.14
C ASP A 51 21.97 -2.27 2.37
N TRP A 52 22.56 -1.32 1.63
CA TRP A 52 23.98 -0.95 1.70
C TRP A 52 24.15 0.51 2.14
N GLY A 53 23.49 0.87 3.24
CA GLY A 53 23.47 2.23 3.79
C GLY A 53 22.62 3.15 2.94
N ALA A 54 23.23 3.80 1.94
CA ALA A 54 22.58 4.75 1.04
C ALA A 54 21.93 4.10 -0.19
N VAL A 55 22.11 2.79 -0.40
CA VAL A 55 21.62 2.08 -1.58
C VAL A 55 20.68 0.98 -1.13
N HIS A 56 19.48 0.97 -1.69
CA HIS A 56 18.46 -0.05 -1.47
C HIS A 56 18.13 -0.75 -2.78
N VAL A 57 18.09 -2.08 -2.77
CA VAL A 57 17.58 -2.89 -3.89
C VAL A 57 16.70 -4.01 -3.36
N SER A 58 15.53 -4.16 -3.94
CA SER A 58 14.56 -5.21 -3.65
C SER A 58 14.04 -5.84 -4.95
N THR A 59 14.03 -7.16 -5.00
CA THR A 59 13.58 -7.95 -6.16
C THR A 59 12.48 -8.90 -5.72
N ASP A 60 11.43 -8.97 -6.53
CA ASP A 60 10.35 -9.93 -6.39
C ASP A 60 10.51 -11.07 -7.37
N TYR A 61 10.49 -12.29 -6.84
CA TYR A 61 10.36 -13.51 -7.61
C TYR A 61 8.92 -14.01 -7.47
N SER A 62 8.14 -13.94 -8.54
CA SER A 62 6.80 -14.50 -8.60
C SER A 62 6.82 -15.88 -9.24
N LEU A 63 6.12 -16.82 -8.64
CA LEU A 63 5.89 -18.17 -9.14
C LEU A 63 4.39 -18.40 -9.20
N ASN A 64 3.87 -18.60 -10.42
CA ASN A 64 2.53 -19.10 -10.62
C ASN A 64 2.55 -20.64 -10.55
N MET A 65 1.83 -21.22 -9.60
CA MET A 65 1.82 -22.66 -9.33
C MET A 65 0.64 -23.39 -10.00
N GLN A 66 0.04 -22.84 -11.05
CA GLN A 66 -1.03 -23.51 -11.78
C GLN A 66 -0.53 -24.80 -12.44
N THR A 67 -1.32 -25.88 -12.32
CA THR A 67 -0.98 -27.18 -12.91
C THR A 67 -0.94 -27.12 -14.44
N GLY A 68 0.22 -27.35 -15.05
CA GLY A 68 0.36 -27.48 -16.52
C GLY A 68 1.53 -26.70 -17.12
N ALA A 69 1.45 -26.37 -18.41
CA ALA A 69 2.49 -25.66 -19.17
C ALA A 69 2.63 -24.15 -18.84
N ASN A 70 1.91 -23.66 -17.82
CA ASN A 70 1.82 -22.24 -17.44
C ASN A 70 2.46 -21.94 -16.08
N ALA A 71 3.16 -22.90 -15.47
CA ALA A 71 3.99 -22.62 -14.31
C ALA A 71 5.19 -21.77 -14.76
N ASP A 72 5.12 -20.47 -14.51
CA ASP A 72 6.15 -19.51 -14.88
C ASP A 72 6.80 -18.89 -13.64
N VAL A 73 8.07 -18.56 -13.78
CA VAL A 73 8.86 -17.87 -12.77
C VAL A 73 9.30 -16.54 -13.36
N GLU A 74 8.74 -15.45 -12.83
CA GLU A 74 9.12 -14.10 -13.22
C GLU A 74 9.96 -13.46 -12.10
N ALA A 75 10.95 -12.67 -12.50
CA ALA A 75 11.79 -11.91 -11.59
C ALA A 75 11.73 -10.43 -11.98
N THR A 76 11.20 -9.61 -11.09
CA THR A 76 10.97 -8.19 -11.34
C THR A 76 11.60 -7.36 -10.23
N ILE A 77 12.27 -6.26 -10.62
CA ILE A 77 12.80 -5.30 -9.66
C ILE A 77 11.63 -4.56 -9.05
N TYR A 78 11.42 -4.74 -7.75
CA TYR A 78 10.41 -4.01 -6.98
C TYR A 78 10.93 -2.62 -6.68
N GLU A 79 11.94 -2.48 -5.82
CA GLU A 79 12.55 -1.20 -5.47
C GLU A 79 14.04 -1.19 -5.83
N ALA A 80 14.52 -0.04 -6.28
CA ALA A 80 15.93 0.19 -6.52
C ALA A 80 16.19 1.70 -6.48
N TYR A 81 16.73 2.18 -5.36
CA TYR A 81 16.95 3.61 -5.16
C TYR A 81 18.22 3.89 -4.36
N VAL A 82 18.68 5.13 -4.46
CA VAL A 82 19.78 5.68 -3.67
C VAL A 82 19.29 6.87 -2.86
N THR A 83 19.71 6.95 -1.61
CA THR A 83 19.38 8.04 -0.70
C THR A 83 20.63 8.80 -0.29
N THR A 84 20.50 10.10 -0.04
CA THR A 84 21.55 10.88 0.62
C THR A 84 20.92 11.85 1.60
N ASP A 85 21.54 11.94 2.78
CA ASP A 85 21.23 12.99 3.74
C ASP A 85 21.76 14.34 3.23
N LEU A 86 20.90 15.34 3.28
CA LEU A 86 21.15 16.73 2.96
C LEU A 86 21.15 17.52 4.27
N MET A 87 22.31 17.52 4.93
CA MET A 87 22.61 18.36 6.09
C MET A 87 21.76 18.07 7.35
N GLY A 88 21.21 16.86 7.48
CA GLY A 88 20.54 16.38 8.69
C GLY A 88 19.10 16.86 8.86
N PHE A 89 18.50 17.49 7.84
CA PHE A 89 17.11 17.94 7.87
C PHE A 89 16.34 17.55 6.59
N ALA A 90 17.01 16.95 5.62
CA ALA A 90 16.44 16.62 4.34
C ALA A 90 17.07 15.33 3.81
N THR A 91 16.27 14.49 3.17
CA THR A 91 16.73 13.27 2.50
C THR A 91 16.35 13.36 1.04
N LEU A 92 17.33 13.17 0.15
CA LEU A 92 17.09 13.06 -1.28
C LEU A 92 17.18 11.59 -1.68
N THR A 93 16.10 11.06 -2.23
CA THR A 93 15.97 9.72 -2.78
C THR A 93 15.85 9.80 -4.29
N ALA A 94 16.53 8.91 -5.02
CA ALA A 94 16.41 8.81 -6.47
C ALA A 94 16.37 7.35 -6.90
N GLY A 95 15.34 6.96 -7.64
CA GLY A 95 15.18 5.61 -8.16
C GLY A 95 13.73 5.16 -8.19
N LYS A 96 13.55 3.84 -8.20
CA LYS A 96 12.25 3.18 -8.13
C LYS A 96 11.95 2.85 -6.67
N GLN A 97 10.86 3.39 -6.13
CA GLN A 97 10.47 3.29 -4.72
C GLN A 97 8.98 3.01 -4.61
N ASP A 98 8.57 2.36 -3.52
CA ASP A 98 7.15 2.31 -3.18
C ASP A 98 6.74 3.60 -2.46
N LEU A 99 5.64 4.21 -2.90
CA LEU A 99 5.12 5.45 -2.33
C LEU A 99 3.70 5.18 -1.85
N SER A 100 3.43 5.61 -0.62
CA SER A 100 2.09 5.59 -0.04
C SER A 100 1.91 6.84 0.81
N PHE A 101 0.87 7.62 0.49
CA PHE A 101 0.57 8.87 1.19
C PHE A 101 -0.89 8.91 1.60
N GLY A 102 -1.13 9.48 2.80
CA GLY A 102 -2.48 9.77 3.25
C GLY A 102 -3.39 8.54 3.34
N SER A 103 -4.63 8.69 2.87
CA SER A 103 -5.61 7.61 2.71
C SER A 103 -5.21 6.56 1.66
N GLY A 104 -4.23 6.87 0.80
CA GLY A 104 -3.84 6.00 -0.32
C GLY A 104 -4.77 6.07 -1.54
N ALA A 105 -5.72 7.00 -1.57
CA ALA A 105 -6.66 7.15 -2.69
C ALA A 105 -6.00 7.65 -3.98
N LEU A 106 -4.88 8.38 -3.90
CA LEU A 106 -4.18 8.91 -5.07
C LEU A 106 -2.85 8.20 -5.36
N ILE A 107 -2.07 7.88 -4.32
CA ILE A 107 -0.79 7.15 -4.40
C ILE A 107 -0.74 6.17 -3.25
N SER A 108 -0.63 4.88 -3.55
CA SER A 108 -0.58 3.83 -2.53
C SER A 108 0.13 2.56 -3.01
N SER A 109 0.92 2.00 -2.12
CA SER A 109 1.53 0.67 -2.21
C SER A 109 0.48 -0.43 -2.18
N ASN A 110 0.67 -1.51 -2.94
CA ASN A 110 -0.18 -2.71 -2.83
C ASN A 110 0.57 -3.85 -2.14
N ASP A 111 0.72 -3.77 -0.83
CA ASP A 111 1.39 -4.81 -0.04
C ASP A 111 0.54 -6.07 0.17
N TRP A 112 -0.78 -5.94 0.08
CA TRP A 112 -1.69 -7.05 0.30
C TRP A 112 -1.77 -7.98 -0.92
N GLY A 113 -1.88 -7.40 -2.12
CA GLY A 113 -1.89 -8.14 -3.37
C GLY A 113 -0.52 -8.75 -3.71
N MET A 114 -0.51 -9.62 -4.72
CA MET A 114 0.73 -10.24 -5.22
C MET A 114 1.53 -9.28 -6.12
N ALA A 115 0.86 -8.41 -6.86
CA ALA A 115 1.45 -7.39 -7.72
C ALA A 115 1.55 -6.06 -6.96
N ARG A 116 2.77 -5.61 -6.66
CA ARG A 116 3.00 -4.37 -5.92
C ARG A 116 3.19 -3.18 -6.85
N TYR A 117 2.82 -2.01 -6.36
CA TYR A 117 2.93 -0.75 -7.08
C TYR A 117 4.17 -0.01 -6.63
N THR A 118 4.79 0.69 -7.57
CA THR A 118 6.03 1.44 -7.34
C THR A 118 6.07 2.61 -8.31
N ASN A 119 6.80 3.64 -7.92
CA ASN A 119 6.97 4.85 -8.69
C ASN A 119 8.47 5.07 -8.93
N THR A 120 8.84 5.47 -10.14
CA THR A 120 10.22 5.81 -10.47
C THR A 120 10.36 7.33 -10.48
N GLY A 121 11.35 7.88 -9.79
CA GLY A 121 11.57 9.32 -9.80
C GLY A 121 12.60 9.80 -8.79
N GLY A 122 12.59 11.11 -8.51
CA GLY A 122 13.28 11.70 -7.38
C GLY A 122 12.29 12.07 -6.29
N ASP A 123 12.66 11.93 -5.03
CA ASP A 123 11.92 12.41 -3.86
C ASP A 123 12.85 13.20 -2.95
N LEU A 124 12.40 14.38 -2.53
CA LEU A 124 13.06 15.19 -1.51
C LEU A 124 12.13 15.27 -0.30
N ALA A 125 12.48 14.54 0.75
CA ALA A 125 11.81 14.58 2.04
C ALA A 125 12.49 15.62 2.95
N LEU A 126 11.73 16.57 3.49
CA LEU A 126 12.16 17.57 4.46
C LEU A 126 11.48 17.27 5.80
N GLU A 127 12.27 17.12 6.86
CA GLU A 127 11.77 16.89 8.22
C GLU A 127 11.80 18.21 9.00
N LEU A 128 10.64 18.80 9.24
CA LEU A 128 10.49 20.14 9.81
C LEU A 128 9.75 20.07 11.15
N GLY A 129 10.36 19.43 12.15
CA GLY A 129 10.08 19.58 13.58
C GLY A 129 8.59 19.74 13.98
N GLY A 130 7.69 18.96 13.36
CA GLY A 130 6.24 19.06 13.54
C GLY A 130 5.45 18.77 12.25
N PHE A 131 6.06 18.97 11.08
CA PHE A 131 5.52 18.54 9.80
C PHE A 131 6.63 18.06 8.87
N ASN A 132 6.28 17.19 7.95
CA ASN A 132 7.15 16.60 6.94
C ASN A 132 6.63 17.03 5.58
N ILE A 133 7.55 17.38 4.68
CA ILE A 133 7.22 17.73 3.30
C ILE A 133 7.99 16.76 2.39
N ASN A 134 7.29 16.06 1.51
CA ASN A 134 7.89 15.28 0.43
C ASN A 134 7.56 15.97 -0.88
N VAL A 135 8.57 16.24 -1.70
CA VAL A 135 8.37 16.77 -3.06
C VAL A 135 9.15 15.89 -4.00
N GLY A 136 8.46 15.38 -5.02
CA GLY A 136 9.09 14.46 -5.94
C GLY A 136 8.51 14.49 -7.34
N THR A 137 9.09 13.65 -8.18
CA THR A 137 8.62 13.40 -9.54
C THR A 137 8.09 11.98 -9.65
N LEU A 138 7.08 11.81 -10.48
CA LEU A 138 6.55 10.50 -10.90
C LEU A 138 7.05 10.22 -12.32
N ASP A 139 7.23 8.96 -12.67
CA ASP A 139 7.69 8.50 -14.00
C ASP A 139 9.04 9.09 -14.48
N GLY A 140 10.01 9.15 -13.58
CA GLY A 140 11.38 9.55 -13.86
C GLY A 140 11.66 10.99 -13.43
N VAL A 141 12.42 11.75 -14.22
CA VAL A 141 12.84 13.13 -13.88
C VAL A 141 12.01 14.20 -14.61
N SER A 142 10.84 13.81 -15.13
CA SER A 142 9.94 14.73 -15.81
C SER A 142 9.38 15.75 -14.81
N GLN A 143 9.48 17.04 -15.13
CA GLN A 143 8.88 18.09 -14.30
C GLN A 143 7.36 18.16 -14.46
N SER A 144 6.82 17.57 -15.54
CA SER A 144 5.39 17.53 -15.81
C SER A 144 4.64 16.60 -14.87
N ASN A 145 5.31 15.56 -14.33
CA ASN A 145 4.70 14.59 -13.42
C ASN A 145 5.36 14.76 -12.06
N ASN A 146 4.74 15.53 -11.17
CA ASN A 146 5.30 15.81 -9.85
C ASN A 146 4.25 15.66 -8.76
N TYR A 147 4.71 15.51 -7.53
CA TYR A 147 3.85 15.51 -6.36
C TYR A 147 4.47 16.32 -5.23
N MET A 148 3.60 16.82 -4.35
CA MET A 148 3.93 17.40 -3.07
C MET A 148 3.01 16.79 -2.02
N ASN A 149 3.61 16.19 -1.01
CA ASN A 149 2.93 15.68 0.16
C ASN A 149 3.36 16.48 1.39
N LEU A 150 2.41 16.88 2.22
CA LEU A 150 2.64 17.53 3.51
C LEU A 150 1.90 16.74 4.59
N GLY A 151 2.64 16.18 5.53
CA GLY A 151 2.09 15.45 6.67
C GLY A 151 2.49 16.09 8.00
N GLY A 152 1.62 16.11 9.00
CA GLY A 152 1.97 16.59 10.32
C GLY A 152 1.02 16.09 11.40
N SER A 153 1.52 15.97 12.63
CA SER A 153 0.75 15.55 13.79
C SER A 153 0.72 16.65 14.84
N PHE A 154 -0.47 17.09 15.21
CA PHE A 154 -0.71 18.21 16.11
C PHE A 154 -1.71 17.82 17.19
N ALA A 155 -1.21 17.55 18.40
CA ALA A 155 -2.04 17.33 19.60
C ALA A 155 -3.14 16.26 19.42
N GLY A 156 -2.82 15.15 18.73
CA GLY A 156 -3.72 14.02 18.47
C GLY A 156 -4.54 14.14 17.18
N ALA A 157 -4.38 15.23 16.43
CA ALA A 157 -4.85 15.35 15.05
C ALA A 157 -3.70 15.11 14.07
N ASP A 158 -3.89 14.21 13.11
CA ASP A 158 -2.97 14.02 12.00
C ASP A 158 -3.56 14.61 10.73
N VAL A 159 -2.76 15.38 10.02
CA VAL A 159 -3.13 16.02 8.76
C VAL A 159 -2.20 15.54 7.68
N ASN A 160 -2.77 15.13 6.55
CA ASN A 160 -2.03 14.86 5.31
C ASN A 160 -2.65 15.65 4.16
N ILE A 161 -1.81 16.26 3.34
CA ILE A 161 -2.21 16.96 2.13
C ILE A 161 -1.31 16.47 1.01
N LEU A 162 -1.90 15.88 -0.01
CA LEU A 162 -1.21 15.42 -1.20
C LEU A 162 -1.71 16.22 -2.41
N MET A 163 -0.78 16.66 -3.23
CA MET A 163 -1.06 17.28 -4.53
C MET A 163 -0.19 16.61 -5.57
N ILE A 164 -0.77 16.28 -6.71
CA ILE A 164 -0.09 15.66 -7.85
C ILE A 164 -0.41 16.51 -9.06
N ASN A 165 0.59 16.82 -9.87
CA ASN A 165 0.40 17.48 -11.16
C ASN A 165 0.90 16.57 -12.27
N GLN A 166 0.12 16.47 -13.34
CA GLN A 166 0.46 15.77 -14.58
C GLN A 166 0.19 16.69 -15.77
N GLY A 167 1.22 17.42 -16.21
CA GLY A 167 1.08 18.41 -17.27
C GLY A 167 0.25 19.61 -16.81
N ASP A 168 -0.94 19.78 -17.40
CA ASP A 168 -1.90 20.84 -17.06
C ASP A 168 -3.00 20.37 -16.09
N GLU A 169 -3.06 19.07 -15.80
CA GLU A 169 -4.02 18.45 -14.89
C GLU A 169 -3.43 18.31 -13.48
N SER A 170 -4.28 18.34 -12.47
CA SER A 170 -3.88 18.21 -11.06
C SER A 170 -4.88 17.39 -10.27
N ALA A 171 -4.38 16.51 -9.42
CA ALA A 171 -5.16 15.74 -8.46
C ALA A 171 -4.72 16.12 -7.04
N HIS A 172 -5.63 16.09 -6.07
CA HIS A 172 -5.30 16.47 -4.70
C HIS A 172 -6.11 15.71 -3.66
N GLY A 173 -5.50 15.45 -2.51
CA GLY A 173 -6.06 14.68 -1.41
C GLY A 173 -5.83 15.39 -0.09
N TYR A 174 -6.86 15.45 0.74
CA TYR A 174 -6.81 15.99 2.09
C TYR A 174 -7.28 14.91 3.07
N ASP A 175 -6.40 14.49 3.96
CA ASP A 175 -6.73 13.56 5.03
C ASP A 175 -6.57 14.24 6.38
N LEU A 176 -7.57 14.04 7.23
CA LEU A 176 -7.57 14.49 8.61
C LEU A 176 -8.02 13.32 9.48
N SER A 177 -7.17 12.91 10.42
CA SER A 177 -7.57 12.01 11.50
C SER A 177 -7.48 12.73 12.83
N TYR A 178 -8.34 12.34 13.76
CA TYR A 178 -8.30 12.82 15.14
C TYR A 178 -8.63 11.67 16.07
N SER A 179 -7.77 11.44 17.05
CA SER A 179 -7.97 10.44 18.09
C SER A 179 -8.12 11.10 19.46
N MET A 180 -9.14 10.68 20.20
CA MET A 180 -9.39 11.13 21.57
C MET A 180 -9.84 9.95 22.42
N GLY A 181 -8.91 9.43 23.23
CA GLY A 181 -9.15 8.25 24.05
C GLY A 181 -9.48 7.04 23.17
N ASP A 182 -10.64 6.45 23.40
CA ASP A 182 -11.11 5.26 22.67
C ASP A 182 -11.83 5.60 21.36
N PHE A 183 -12.03 6.88 21.06
CA PHE A 183 -12.71 7.35 19.85
C PHE A 183 -11.71 7.88 18.83
N SER A 184 -11.91 7.54 17.56
CA SER A 184 -11.20 8.16 16.45
C SER A 184 -12.13 8.49 15.29
N LEU A 185 -11.83 9.61 14.64
CA LEU A 185 -12.46 10.07 13.40
C LEU A 185 -11.37 10.16 12.34
N ALA A 186 -11.65 9.71 11.13
CA ALA A 186 -10.84 9.94 9.95
C ALA A 186 -11.72 10.45 8.82
N VAL A 187 -11.24 11.47 8.13
CA VAL A 187 -11.88 12.06 6.96
C VAL A 187 -10.85 12.14 5.85
N SER A 188 -11.24 11.76 4.66
CA SER A 188 -10.45 11.81 3.45
C SER A 188 -11.28 12.45 2.34
N MET A 189 -10.73 13.45 1.67
CA MET A 189 -11.35 14.11 0.53
C MET A 189 -10.36 14.17 -0.60
N ASN A 190 -10.67 13.55 -1.73
CA ASN A 190 -9.76 13.42 -2.86
C ASN A 190 -10.44 13.89 -4.13
N GLU A 191 -9.67 14.48 -5.03
CA GLU A 191 -10.06 14.87 -6.38
C GLU A 191 -9.01 14.33 -7.36
N ASP A 192 -9.46 13.69 -8.44
CA ASP A 192 -8.58 13.12 -9.47
C ASP A 192 -8.20 14.14 -10.55
N MET A 193 -7.48 13.69 -11.58
CA MET A 193 -7.02 14.54 -12.69
C MET A 193 -8.18 15.07 -13.57
N ASN A 194 -9.38 14.49 -13.46
CA ASN A 194 -10.58 14.84 -14.22
C ASN A 194 -11.61 15.62 -13.38
N GLU A 195 -11.22 16.13 -12.21
CA GLU A 195 -12.10 16.82 -11.27
C GLU A 195 -13.20 15.92 -10.64
N ALA A 196 -13.09 14.59 -10.76
CA ALA A 196 -13.98 13.67 -10.05
C ALA A 196 -13.53 13.57 -8.59
N THR A 197 -14.46 13.30 -7.67
CA THR A 197 -14.19 13.32 -6.22
C THR A 197 -14.44 11.97 -5.56
N TYR A 198 -13.60 11.67 -4.58
CA TYR A 198 -13.70 10.48 -3.74
C TYR A 198 -13.52 10.84 -2.27
N ASN A 199 -14.61 10.77 -1.52
CA ASN A 199 -14.66 11.22 -0.14
C ASN A 199 -14.94 10.03 0.79
N SER A 200 -14.24 9.94 1.91
CA SER A 200 -14.48 8.91 2.92
C SER A 200 -14.49 9.51 4.33
N TYR A 201 -15.42 9.03 5.14
CA TYR A 201 -15.58 9.40 6.54
C TYR A 201 -15.63 8.12 7.35
N THR A 202 -14.76 7.98 8.34
CA THR A 202 -14.72 6.81 9.21
C THR A 202 -14.73 7.24 10.66
N VAL A 203 -15.62 6.65 11.43
CA VAL A 203 -15.67 6.78 12.89
C VAL A 203 -15.41 5.41 13.50
N SER A 204 -14.45 5.33 14.42
CA SER A 204 -14.12 4.11 15.14
C SER A 204 -14.13 4.31 16.64
N TYR A 205 -14.47 3.23 17.34
CA TYR A 205 -14.57 3.18 18.78
C TYR A 205 -13.96 1.87 19.30
N ASN A 206 -13.01 1.98 20.22
CA ASN A 206 -12.46 0.83 20.94
C ASN A 206 -13.46 0.43 22.03
N VAL A 207 -14.23 -0.63 21.76
CA VAL A 207 -15.22 -1.19 22.69
C VAL A 207 -14.53 -1.84 23.89
N MET A 208 -13.40 -2.49 23.63
CA MET A 208 -12.48 -3.07 24.61
C MET A 208 -11.05 -2.90 24.08
N ASP A 209 -10.05 -3.13 24.92
CA ASP A 209 -8.62 -3.07 24.56
C ASP A 209 -8.27 -3.90 23.30
N ASN A 210 -9.08 -4.91 23.01
CA ASN A 210 -8.85 -5.84 21.92
C ASN A 210 -10.03 -5.98 20.94
N LEU A 211 -11.06 -5.13 21.07
CA LEU A 211 -12.23 -5.09 20.18
C LEU A 211 -12.48 -3.65 19.73
N THR A 212 -12.41 -3.42 18.42
CA THR A 212 -12.72 -2.12 17.81
C THR A 212 -13.90 -2.28 16.86
N ALA A 213 -14.84 -1.35 16.92
CA ALA A 213 -15.94 -1.22 15.97
C ALA A 213 -15.77 0.08 15.19
N SER A 214 -16.07 0.08 13.90
CA SER A 214 -16.09 1.29 13.09
C SER A 214 -17.25 1.32 12.11
N VAL A 215 -17.66 2.52 11.77
CA VAL A 215 -18.61 2.79 10.68
C VAL A 215 -17.91 3.74 9.72
N SER A 216 -18.02 3.47 8.43
CA SER A 216 -17.52 4.36 7.40
C SER A 216 -18.58 4.63 6.34
N GLN A 217 -18.44 5.78 5.70
CA GLN A 217 -19.21 6.19 4.54
C GLN A 217 -18.22 6.70 3.50
N THR A 218 -18.29 6.18 2.29
CA THR A 218 -17.43 6.56 1.18
C THR A 218 -18.29 6.87 -0.03
N SER A 219 -18.00 7.94 -0.76
CA SER A 219 -18.75 8.32 -1.96
C SER A 219 -17.80 8.56 -3.12
N ASN A 220 -18.25 8.19 -4.33
CA ASN A 220 -17.56 8.52 -5.57
C ASN A 220 -18.49 9.34 -6.47
N GLU A 221 -18.09 10.57 -6.79
CA GLU A 221 -18.82 11.47 -7.68
C GLU A 221 -17.95 11.82 -8.89
N GLY A 222 -18.46 11.62 -10.11
CA GLY A 222 -17.74 11.89 -11.36
C GLY A 222 -16.87 10.72 -11.85
N GLY A 223 -16.89 9.58 -11.15
CA GLY A 223 -16.15 8.38 -11.54
C GLY A 223 -14.66 8.45 -11.25
N PHE A 224 -14.30 8.91 -10.05
CA PHE A 224 -12.92 9.00 -9.56
C PHE A 224 -12.18 7.68 -9.77
N THR A 225 -11.01 7.77 -10.37
CA THR A 225 -10.09 6.63 -10.49
C THR A 225 -8.65 7.10 -10.61
N MET A 226 -7.75 6.34 -10.01
CA MET A 226 -6.31 6.54 -10.16
C MET A 226 -5.65 5.21 -10.47
N GLU A 227 -4.74 5.21 -11.44
CA GLU A 227 -3.92 4.04 -11.74
C GLU A 227 -2.84 3.85 -10.66
N ASN A 228 -2.31 2.63 -10.55
CA ASN A 228 -1.16 2.32 -9.68
C ASN A 228 -1.43 2.58 -8.17
N THR A 229 -2.67 2.42 -7.72
CA THR A 229 -3.08 2.50 -6.31
C THR A 229 -3.63 1.17 -5.83
N ALA A 230 -3.51 0.87 -4.53
CA ALA A 230 -4.13 -0.33 -3.95
C ALA A 230 -5.65 -0.41 -4.21
N LEU A 231 -6.35 0.73 -4.28
CA LEU A 231 -7.80 0.80 -4.57
C LEU A 231 -8.14 0.42 -6.02
N SER A 232 -7.26 0.67 -6.99
CA SER A 232 -7.49 0.32 -8.39
C SER A 232 -7.73 -1.18 -8.66
N GLY A 233 -7.26 -2.06 -7.76
CA GLY A 233 -7.36 -3.52 -7.94
C GLY A 233 -8.49 -4.20 -7.17
N GLY A 234 -9.30 -3.44 -6.42
CA GLY A 234 -10.44 -3.97 -5.66
C GLY A 234 -10.09 -5.19 -4.81
N TRP A 235 -10.95 -6.23 -4.82
CA TRP A 235 -10.78 -7.41 -3.96
C TRP A 235 -9.49 -8.21 -4.23
N ALA A 236 -8.89 -8.07 -5.41
CA ALA A 236 -7.57 -8.64 -5.69
C ALA A 236 -6.43 -7.95 -4.92
N ASN A 237 -6.69 -6.72 -4.45
CA ASN A 237 -5.83 -5.92 -3.56
C ASN A 237 -6.36 -5.82 -2.12
N GLY A 238 -7.48 -6.49 -1.81
CA GLY A 238 -7.93 -6.75 -0.43
C GLY A 238 -8.78 -5.64 0.16
N ASN A 239 -9.29 -4.77 -0.70
CA ASN A 239 -10.24 -3.71 -0.40
C ASN A 239 -11.38 -3.78 -1.42
N ILE A 240 -12.43 -2.99 -1.25
CA ILE A 240 -13.57 -2.97 -2.19
C ILE A 240 -13.25 -2.25 -3.51
N GLY A 241 -12.17 -1.45 -3.52
CA GLY A 241 -11.71 -0.66 -4.65
C GLY A 241 -12.38 0.70 -4.77
N TYR A 242 -12.18 1.36 -5.91
CA TYR A 242 -12.97 2.54 -6.24
C TYR A 242 -14.41 2.14 -6.53
N LEU A 243 -15.35 2.91 -6.00
CA LEU A 243 -16.77 2.74 -6.28
C LEU A 243 -17.09 3.21 -7.70
N THR A 244 -18.24 2.83 -8.26
CA THR A 244 -18.66 3.36 -9.56
C THR A 244 -19.10 4.82 -9.42
N ASP A 245 -19.20 5.54 -10.54
CA ASP A 245 -19.73 6.91 -10.56
C ASP A 245 -21.14 7.00 -9.95
N GLY A 246 -21.28 7.81 -8.90
CA GLY A 246 -22.53 8.04 -8.18
C GLY A 246 -22.82 7.00 -7.09
N ASP A 247 -21.92 6.04 -6.86
CA ASP A 247 -22.06 5.06 -5.78
C ASP A 247 -21.64 5.66 -4.43
N GLU A 248 -22.38 5.30 -3.38
CA GLU A 248 -22.06 5.55 -1.98
C GLU A 248 -21.97 4.20 -1.26
N ASP A 249 -20.87 3.94 -0.56
CA ASP A 249 -20.67 2.76 0.28
C ASP A 249 -20.81 3.14 1.75
N ARG A 250 -21.68 2.44 2.47
CA ARG A 250 -21.78 2.49 3.93
C ARG A 250 -21.31 1.16 4.50
N ALA A 251 -20.25 1.22 5.30
CA ALA A 251 -19.65 0.03 5.88
C ALA A 251 -19.68 0.02 7.41
N LEU A 252 -19.86 -1.16 7.99
CA LEU A 252 -19.69 -1.45 9.41
C LEU A 252 -18.59 -2.49 9.56
N SER A 253 -17.54 -2.15 10.31
CA SER A 253 -16.42 -3.05 10.58
C SER A 253 -16.28 -3.41 12.05
N LEU A 254 -15.84 -4.63 12.31
CA LEU A 254 -15.46 -5.14 13.61
C LEU A 254 -14.08 -5.78 13.50
N SER A 255 -13.17 -5.42 14.39
CA SER A 255 -11.84 -6.02 14.51
C SER A 255 -11.63 -6.54 15.93
N TYR A 256 -11.21 -7.79 16.07
CA TYR A 256 -10.96 -8.44 17.34
C TYR A 256 -9.61 -9.15 17.35
N ASN A 257 -8.75 -8.79 18.29
CA ASN A 257 -7.43 -9.41 18.46
C ASN A 257 -7.40 -10.26 19.74
N LEU A 258 -7.06 -11.53 19.61
CA LEU A 258 -7.01 -12.48 20.72
C LEU A 258 -5.62 -13.12 20.78
N GLY A 259 -4.66 -12.38 21.35
CA GLY A 259 -3.26 -12.80 21.37
C GLY A 259 -2.72 -12.93 19.96
N ASP A 260 -2.43 -14.16 19.55
CA ASP A 260 -1.87 -14.48 18.23
C ASP A 260 -2.93 -14.62 17.13
N ILE A 261 -4.23 -14.57 17.47
CA ILE A 261 -5.34 -14.66 16.51
C ILE A 261 -5.90 -13.26 16.25
N SER A 262 -6.07 -12.88 14.99
CA SER A 262 -6.78 -11.65 14.60
C SER A 262 -8.03 -11.99 13.78
N LEU A 263 -9.12 -11.30 14.04
CA LEU A 263 -10.37 -11.44 13.31
C LEU A 263 -10.82 -10.05 12.83
N GLY A 264 -11.15 -9.94 11.55
CA GLY A 264 -11.79 -8.78 10.96
C GLY A 264 -13.07 -9.19 10.24
N TYR A 265 -14.10 -8.37 10.36
CA TYR A 265 -15.30 -8.51 9.55
C TYR A 265 -15.85 -7.13 9.20
N THR A 266 -16.08 -6.88 7.92
CA THR A 266 -16.70 -5.65 7.43
C THR A 266 -17.87 -6.00 6.52
N MET A 267 -19.00 -5.34 6.73
CA MET A 267 -20.14 -5.35 5.83
C MET A 267 -20.20 -4.02 5.11
N HIS A 268 -20.48 -4.05 3.82
CA HIS A 268 -20.63 -2.89 2.93
C HIS A 268 -22.04 -2.92 2.33
N ASN A 269 -22.65 -1.76 2.22
CA ASN A 269 -23.90 -1.56 1.50
C ASN A 269 -23.65 -0.41 0.53
N ILE A 270 -23.62 -0.75 -0.75
CA ILE A 270 -23.32 0.18 -1.85
C ILE A 270 -24.64 0.56 -2.52
N ASP A 271 -25.00 1.84 -2.44
CA ASP A 271 -26.19 2.39 -3.08
C ASP A 271 -25.85 3.42 -4.16
N ASN A 272 -26.64 3.44 -5.23
CA ASN A 272 -26.58 4.49 -6.25
C ASN A 272 -27.99 5.04 -6.47
N GLU A 273 -28.27 6.21 -5.91
CA GLU A 273 -29.61 6.81 -5.97
C GLU A 273 -30.04 7.12 -7.41
N ALA A 274 -29.11 7.55 -8.26
CA ALA A 274 -29.40 7.94 -9.64
C ALA A 274 -29.69 6.73 -10.54
N ALA A 275 -28.95 5.62 -10.35
CA ALA A 275 -29.14 4.37 -11.09
C ALA A 275 -30.23 3.48 -10.50
N GLY A 276 -30.62 3.70 -9.23
CA GLY A 276 -31.59 2.89 -8.51
C GLY A 276 -31.08 1.48 -8.20
N THR A 277 -29.77 1.34 -7.98
CA THR A 277 -29.11 0.06 -7.67
C THR A 277 -28.65 0.02 -6.22
N GLU A 278 -28.68 -1.18 -5.64
CA GLU A 278 -28.19 -1.46 -4.29
C GLU A 278 -27.49 -2.82 -4.33
N THR A 279 -26.28 -2.91 -3.75
CA THR A 279 -25.48 -4.13 -3.68
C THR A 279 -24.86 -4.26 -2.30
N ASP A 280 -24.92 -5.45 -1.71
CA ASP A 280 -24.23 -5.75 -0.46
C ASP A 280 -22.89 -6.43 -0.75
N ALA A 281 -21.87 -6.06 0.02
CA ALA A 281 -20.59 -6.76 0.03
C ALA A 281 -20.13 -7.07 1.45
N SER A 282 -19.25 -8.06 1.61
CA SER A 282 -18.66 -8.38 2.90
C SER A 282 -17.22 -8.83 2.75
N SER A 283 -16.40 -8.47 3.74
CA SER A 283 -15.04 -8.94 3.89
C SER A 283 -14.85 -9.57 5.26
N MET A 284 -14.21 -10.73 5.30
CA MET A 284 -13.86 -11.43 6.52
C MET A 284 -12.38 -11.78 6.48
N THR A 285 -11.65 -11.48 7.54
CA THR A 285 -10.24 -11.85 7.68
C THR A 285 -10.03 -12.61 8.99
N LEU A 286 -9.21 -13.64 8.94
CA LEU A 286 -8.78 -14.44 10.09
C LEU A 286 -7.27 -14.66 9.98
N GLY A 287 -6.50 -14.04 10.86
CA GLY A 287 -5.05 -14.21 10.95
C GLY A 287 -4.66 -15.07 12.14
N TYR A 288 -3.56 -15.81 12.00
CA TYR A 288 -2.89 -16.51 13.09
C TYR A 288 -1.37 -16.36 12.96
N GLN A 289 -0.75 -15.82 14.00
CA GLN A 289 0.70 -15.75 14.14
C GLN A 289 1.21 -17.11 14.65
N LEU A 290 1.99 -17.81 13.81
CA LEU A 290 2.56 -19.12 14.17
C LEU A 290 3.80 -18.97 15.06
N ASN A 291 4.63 -17.98 14.75
CA ASN A 291 5.81 -17.54 15.49
C ASN A 291 6.23 -16.15 14.98
N ASP A 292 7.30 -15.57 15.49
CA ASP A 292 7.77 -14.21 15.14
C ASP A 292 7.95 -13.97 13.62
N ASN A 293 8.20 -15.03 12.84
CA ASN A 293 8.54 -14.95 11.43
C ASN A 293 7.52 -15.63 10.50
N ALA A 294 6.43 -16.18 11.02
CA ALA A 294 5.46 -16.93 10.21
C ALA A 294 4.01 -16.60 10.59
N HIS A 295 3.21 -16.32 9.57
CA HIS A 295 1.81 -15.95 9.69
C HIS A 295 0.96 -16.72 8.68
N VAL A 296 -0.23 -17.15 9.10
CA VAL A 296 -1.27 -17.71 8.22
C VAL A 296 -2.51 -16.84 8.32
N GLY A 297 -3.03 -16.41 7.18
CA GLY A 297 -4.26 -15.66 7.06
C GLY A 297 -5.27 -16.35 6.16
N LEU A 298 -6.55 -16.20 6.47
CA LEU A 298 -7.66 -16.44 5.58
C LEU A 298 -8.37 -15.12 5.35
N ALA A 299 -8.69 -14.82 4.09
CA ALA A 299 -9.53 -13.69 3.73
C ALA A 299 -10.66 -14.17 2.82
N ARG A 300 -11.90 -13.79 3.11
CA ARG A 300 -13.06 -14.09 2.30
C ARG A 300 -13.75 -12.79 1.93
N PHE A 301 -14.01 -12.61 0.65
CA PHE A 301 -14.73 -11.46 0.11
C PHE A 301 -15.95 -11.98 -0.65
N ALA A 302 -17.08 -11.32 -0.46
CA ALA A 302 -18.30 -11.63 -1.19
C ALA A 302 -18.97 -10.31 -1.60
N GLU A 303 -19.49 -10.25 -2.81
CA GLU A 303 -20.18 -9.08 -3.35
C GLU A 303 -21.35 -9.53 -4.23
N GLY A 304 -22.55 -9.06 -3.88
CA GLY A 304 -23.79 -9.54 -4.47
C GLY A 304 -23.95 -11.06 -4.37
N ASP A 305 -24.65 -11.64 -5.35
CA ASP A 305 -24.88 -13.09 -5.44
C ASP A 305 -23.84 -13.82 -6.33
N ASP A 306 -22.99 -13.07 -7.04
CA ASP A 306 -22.19 -13.60 -8.16
C ASP A 306 -20.68 -13.67 -7.88
N LEU A 307 -20.17 -12.94 -6.88
CA LEU A 307 -18.74 -12.90 -6.56
C LEU A 307 -18.46 -13.41 -5.16
N GLU A 308 -17.76 -14.53 -5.07
CA GLU A 308 -17.16 -15.01 -3.82
C GLU A 308 -15.68 -15.39 -4.06
N LEU A 309 -14.79 -14.76 -3.29
CA LEU A 309 -13.36 -14.96 -3.34
C LEU A 309 -12.85 -15.40 -1.97
N THR A 310 -12.18 -16.55 -1.90
CA THR A 310 -11.54 -17.04 -0.67
C THR A 310 -10.05 -17.22 -0.88
N TRP A 311 -9.28 -16.50 -0.07
CA TRP A 311 -7.84 -16.48 -0.10
C TRP A 311 -7.26 -17.09 1.15
N ILE A 312 -6.26 -17.95 0.98
CA ILE A 312 -5.42 -18.44 2.07
C ILE A 312 -4.01 -17.91 1.81
N THR A 313 -3.48 -17.15 2.76
CA THR A 313 -2.16 -16.53 2.68
C THR A 313 -1.24 -17.14 3.73
N LEU A 314 -0.06 -17.59 3.32
CA LEU A 314 1.03 -17.99 4.19
C LEU A 314 2.20 -17.02 3.97
N SER A 315 2.62 -16.33 5.01
CA SER A 315 3.79 -15.45 4.98
C SER A 315 4.88 -15.98 5.88
N ILE A 316 6.11 -16.04 5.38
CA ILE A 316 7.31 -16.49 6.10
C ILE A 316 8.43 -15.48 5.83
N GLY A 317 8.89 -14.81 6.87
CA GLY A 317 10.03 -13.89 6.84
C GLY A 317 11.32 -14.52 7.38
N LEU A 318 12.47 -13.94 7.02
CA LEU A 318 13.79 -14.28 7.55
C LEU A 318 14.63 -13.04 7.84
#